data_AF-A0A8R7VH95-F1
#
_entry.id   AF-A0A8R7VH95-F1
#
_cell.length_a   1.000
_cell.length_b   1.000
_cell.length_c   1.000
_cell.angle_alpha   90.00
_cell.angle_beta   90.00
_cell.angle_gamma   90.00
#
_symmetry.space_group_name_H-M   'P 1'
#
loop_
_entity.id
_entity.type
_entity.pdbx_description
1 polymer ?
#
loop_
_entity_poly.entity_id
_entity_poly.type
_entity_poly.pdbx_seq_one_letter_code
_entity_poly.pdbx_strand_id
1 'polypeptide(L)'
;MLPLNDVDSQRLFFKRIFNSDYSCPPQLQKVSVRILIKCGGLPLAIITIASLLANKPQNTDEWERLRDSIGTGLSYESDDDGKCMRHILLLSYWDLPHHLKTCLLYLHIYPEDEYISCEQLKLKWIAEGFIPTQRGNVYQEAESCFNELVNRSLIQLVDAHVDHDGFAQYCRIHDMVLDLIISLSDEENFATALNGVCNSLPSKIRRLSLQSSGLEQKGAIHAITRSKLHVRSFNVFGETEKIPLLVDFRSLRVFDICGDYSSWKNEHIRNIGGFCQLRYLGIHRRGITELPENIGKLQNLETLDLRGSYIGKLPSTITRLQKLAHLFVDRPQLCVFCTYAS
;
A
#
# COMPACT_ATOMS: atom_id res chain seq x y z
N MET A 1 -10.66 -9.32 19.78
CA MET A 1 -11.82 -8.48 20.18
C MET A 1 -13.01 -9.38 20.46
N LEU A 2 -13.89 -9.01 21.39
CA LEU A 2 -15.17 -9.72 21.59
C LEU A 2 -16.14 -9.41 20.43
N PRO A 3 -16.98 -10.36 20.00
CA PRO A 3 -18.03 -10.10 19.03
C PRO A 3 -19.00 -9.01 19.51
N LEU A 4 -19.51 -8.22 18.58
CA LEU A 4 -20.56 -7.25 18.84
C LEU A 4 -21.87 -7.98 19.15
N ASN A 5 -22.69 -7.38 20.02
CA ASN A 5 -24.07 -7.83 20.19
C ASN A 5 -24.91 -7.53 18.92
N ASP A 6 -26.12 -8.09 18.86
CA ASP A 6 -27.00 -7.95 17.70
C ASP A 6 -27.35 -6.49 17.37
N VAL A 7 -27.52 -5.65 18.40
CA VAL A 7 -27.91 -4.25 18.25
C VAL A 7 -26.77 -3.44 17.62
N ASP A 8 -25.56 -3.59 18.15
CA ASP A 8 -24.36 -2.92 17.63
C ASP A 8 -23.98 -3.45 16.24
N SER A 9 -24.18 -4.74 15.99
CA SER A 9 -23.98 -5.37 14.68
C SER A 9 -24.92 -4.78 13.63
N GLN A 10 -26.22 -4.68 13.94
CA GLN A 10 -27.21 -4.04 13.06
C GLN A 10 -26.89 -2.58 12.82
N ARG A 11 -26.53 -1.86 13.88
CA ARG A 11 -26.17 -0.43 13.79
C ARG A 11 -24.99 -0.23 12.86
N LEU A 12 -23.92 -0.99 13.02
CA LEU A 12 -22.73 -0.92 12.15
C LEU A 12 -23.08 -1.21 10.68
N PHE A 13 -23.87 -2.27 10.45
CA PHE A 13 -24.28 -2.72 9.13
C PHE A 13 -25.17 -1.69 8.40
N PHE A 14 -26.24 -1.22 9.04
CA PHE A 14 -27.17 -0.27 8.44
C PHE A 14 -26.57 1.12 8.29
N LYS A 15 -25.73 1.55 9.24
CA LYS A 15 -25.00 2.81 9.14
C LYS A 15 -24.15 2.83 7.88
N ARG A 16 -23.50 1.72 7.53
CA ARG A 16 -22.66 1.64 6.34
C ARG A 16 -23.45 1.61 5.03
N ILE A 17 -24.59 0.90 4.98
CA ILE A 17 -25.37 0.72 3.74
C ILE A 17 -26.29 1.91 3.47
N PHE A 18 -26.96 2.43 4.50
CA PHE A 18 -28.04 3.40 4.37
C PHE A 18 -27.70 4.78 4.94
N ASN A 19 -26.49 4.99 5.47
CA ASN A 19 -26.12 6.19 6.22
C ASN A 19 -27.09 6.52 7.38
N SER A 20 -27.73 5.49 7.94
CA SER A 20 -28.66 5.65 9.07
C SER A 20 -28.53 4.49 10.05
N ASP A 21 -28.68 4.77 11.34
CA ASP A 21 -28.46 3.77 12.40
C ASP A 21 -29.57 2.70 12.45
N TYR A 22 -30.77 2.97 11.90
CA TYR A 22 -31.95 2.10 12.07
C TYR A 22 -32.86 1.96 10.84
N SER A 23 -32.61 2.66 9.73
CA SER A 23 -33.54 2.68 8.59
C SER A 23 -33.14 1.64 7.55
N CYS A 24 -33.63 0.41 7.73
CA CYS A 24 -33.56 -0.65 6.72
C CYS A 24 -34.93 -0.78 6.02
N PRO A 25 -34.98 -0.79 4.67
CA PRO A 25 -36.22 -1.07 3.95
C PRO A 25 -36.85 -2.40 4.41
N PRO A 26 -38.18 -2.47 4.67
CA PRO A 26 -38.82 -3.67 5.22
C PRO A 26 -38.54 -4.95 4.42
N GLN A 27 -38.41 -4.83 3.09
CA GLN A 27 -38.10 -5.94 2.18
C GLN A 27 -36.70 -6.56 2.39
N LEU A 28 -35.75 -5.79 2.95
CA LEU A 28 -34.37 -6.20 3.19
C LEU A 28 -34.12 -6.63 4.63
N GLN A 29 -35.04 -6.36 5.56
CA GLN A 29 -34.85 -6.64 6.98
C GLN A 29 -34.61 -8.13 7.26
N LYS A 30 -35.40 -9.01 6.64
CA LYS A 30 -35.28 -10.47 6.84
C LYS A 30 -33.94 -11.02 6.34
N VAL A 31 -33.50 -10.62 5.14
CA VAL A 31 -32.22 -11.07 4.59
C VAL A 31 -31.04 -10.46 5.35
N SER A 32 -31.16 -9.20 5.82
CA SER A 32 -30.14 -8.52 6.63
C SER A 32 -29.83 -9.29 7.92
N VAL A 33 -30.85 -9.73 8.66
CA VAL A 33 -30.67 -10.51 9.90
C VAL A 33 -29.94 -11.82 9.61
N ARG A 34 -30.29 -12.52 8.51
CA ARG A 34 -29.64 -13.77 8.12
C ARG A 34 -28.17 -13.56 7.73
N ILE A 35 -27.85 -12.44 7.10
CA ILE A 35 -26.46 -12.06 6.78
C ILE A 35 -25.67 -11.77 8.06
N LEU A 36 -26.24 -11.01 8.99
CA LEU A 36 -25.60 -10.67 10.27
C LEU A 36 -25.30 -11.90 11.12
N ILE A 37 -26.24 -12.87 11.15
CA ILE A 37 -26.01 -14.17 11.81
C ILE A 37 -24.77 -14.87 11.21
N LYS A 38 -24.62 -14.86 9.89
CA LYS A 38 -23.43 -15.43 9.23
C LYS A 38 -22.15 -14.67 9.52
N CYS A 39 -22.24 -13.39 9.87
CA CYS A 39 -21.11 -12.55 10.26
C CYS A 39 -20.68 -12.74 11.72
N GLY A 40 -21.41 -13.52 12.53
CA GLY A 40 -20.99 -13.94 13.88
C GLY A 40 -20.65 -12.81 14.85
N GLY A 41 -21.15 -11.59 14.63
CA GLY A 41 -20.81 -10.41 15.43
C GLY A 41 -19.40 -9.85 15.19
N LEU A 42 -18.63 -10.35 14.23
CA LEU A 42 -17.28 -9.83 13.94
C LEU A 42 -17.36 -8.48 13.20
N PRO A 43 -16.80 -7.39 13.77
CA PRO A 43 -16.89 -6.06 13.14
C PRO A 43 -16.36 -6.01 11.71
N LEU A 44 -15.23 -6.69 11.44
CA LEU A 44 -14.62 -6.72 10.11
C LEU A 44 -15.51 -7.46 9.09
N ALA A 45 -16.12 -8.59 9.48
CA ALA A 45 -17.04 -9.33 8.62
C ALA A 45 -18.27 -8.47 8.27
N ILE A 46 -18.86 -7.85 9.29
CA ILE A 46 -20.04 -7.00 9.15
C ILE A 46 -19.74 -5.82 8.24
N ILE A 47 -18.66 -5.08 8.49
CA ILE A 47 -18.34 -3.88 7.70
C ILE A 47 -17.95 -4.24 6.26
N THR A 48 -17.26 -5.35 6.05
CA THR A 48 -16.86 -5.81 4.71
C THR A 48 -18.09 -6.15 3.87
N ILE A 49 -19.01 -6.97 4.40
CA ILE A 49 -20.24 -7.32 3.67
C ILE A 49 -21.15 -6.10 3.49
N ALA A 50 -21.27 -5.25 4.51
CA ALA A 50 -22.05 -4.02 4.40
C ALA A 50 -21.50 -3.11 3.30
N SER A 51 -20.18 -2.92 3.25
CA SER A 51 -19.49 -2.14 2.23
C SER A 51 -19.62 -2.75 0.83
N LEU A 52 -19.63 -4.08 0.71
CA LEU A 52 -19.91 -4.77 -0.56
C LEU A 52 -21.35 -4.52 -1.03
N LEU A 53 -22.33 -4.61 -0.12
CA LEU A 53 -23.75 -4.38 -0.42
C LEU A 53 -24.08 -2.91 -0.70
N ALA A 54 -23.36 -1.97 -0.09
CA ALA A 54 -23.56 -0.53 -0.32
C ALA A 54 -23.35 -0.13 -1.79
N ASN A 55 -22.54 -0.90 -2.54
CA ASN A 55 -22.28 -0.70 -3.96
C ASN A 55 -23.23 -1.51 -4.88
N LYS A 56 -24.21 -2.22 -4.32
CA LYS A 56 -25.15 -3.08 -5.06
C LYS A 56 -26.55 -2.46 -5.10
N PRO A 57 -27.37 -2.79 -6.12
CA PRO A 57 -28.78 -2.43 -6.11
C PRO A 57 -29.48 -2.97 -4.86
N GLN A 58 -30.36 -2.16 -4.25
CA GLN A 58 -31.10 -2.51 -3.04
C GLN A 58 -32.31 -3.41 -3.34
N ASN A 59 -32.06 -4.56 -3.98
CA ASN A 59 -33.06 -5.58 -4.26
C ASN A 59 -32.82 -6.84 -3.43
N THR A 60 -33.89 -7.57 -3.12
CA THR A 60 -33.81 -8.75 -2.25
C THR A 60 -33.03 -9.90 -2.90
N ASP A 61 -33.15 -10.11 -4.22
CA ASP A 61 -32.52 -11.23 -4.92
C ASP A 61 -30.98 -11.18 -4.85
N GLU A 62 -30.38 -10.00 -5.05
CA GLU A 62 -28.92 -9.82 -4.96
C GLU A 62 -28.41 -10.05 -3.53
N TRP A 63 -29.17 -9.62 -2.52
CA TRP A 63 -28.82 -9.83 -1.12
C TRP A 63 -28.91 -11.31 -0.71
N GLU A 64 -29.93 -12.00 -1.22
CA GLU A 64 -30.12 -13.44 -1.01
C GLU A 64 -28.97 -14.23 -1.67
N ARG A 65 -28.59 -13.88 -2.92
CA ARG A 65 -27.43 -14.46 -3.62
C ARG A 65 -26.12 -14.25 -2.85
N LEU A 66 -25.89 -13.05 -2.33
CA LEU A 66 -24.70 -12.79 -1.53
C LEU A 66 -24.71 -13.61 -0.24
N ARG A 67 -25.85 -13.66 0.47
CA ARG A 67 -25.99 -14.47 1.68
C ARG A 67 -25.65 -15.94 1.42
N ASP A 68 -26.14 -16.49 0.31
CA ASP A 68 -25.89 -17.89 -0.04
C ASP A 68 -24.41 -18.12 -0.39
N SER A 69 -23.73 -17.10 -0.90
CA SER A 69 -22.30 -17.13 -1.20
C SER A 69 -21.41 -17.09 0.04
N ILE A 70 -21.88 -16.59 1.20
CA ILE A 70 -21.09 -16.50 2.45
C ILE A 70 -20.81 -17.90 3.07
N GLY A 71 -21.38 -18.99 2.53
CA GLY A 71 -21.17 -20.35 3.04
C GLY A 71 -22.03 -20.67 4.26
N THR A 72 -21.61 -21.58 5.16
CA THR A 72 -22.36 -21.90 6.39
C THR A 72 -22.40 -20.75 7.40
N GLY A 73 -21.46 -19.80 7.31
CA GLY A 73 -21.32 -18.66 8.24
C GLY A 73 -20.46 -19.00 9.45
N LEU A 74 -20.08 -17.96 10.21
CA LEU A 74 -19.30 -18.09 11.44
C LEU A 74 -20.12 -18.84 12.50
N SER A 75 -19.69 -20.05 12.87
CA SER A 75 -20.34 -20.84 13.91
C SER A 75 -19.45 -20.90 15.15
N TYR A 76 -20.03 -20.64 16.32
CA TYR A 76 -19.33 -20.41 17.61
C TYR A 76 -18.47 -21.58 18.14
N GLU A 77 -18.28 -22.67 17.39
CA GLU A 77 -17.75 -23.93 17.93
C GLU A 77 -16.58 -24.56 17.14
N SER A 78 -15.86 -23.86 16.26
CA SER A 78 -14.65 -24.48 15.66
C SER A 78 -13.62 -23.51 15.09
N ASP A 79 -12.45 -24.05 14.77
CA ASP A 79 -11.30 -23.51 14.02
C ASP A 79 -11.63 -22.97 12.60
N ASP A 80 -12.90 -22.60 12.37
CA ASP A 80 -13.53 -22.24 11.09
C ASP A 80 -13.73 -20.73 10.93
N ASP A 81 -13.56 -19.95 12.01
CA ASP A 81 -13.77 -18.49 11.99
C ASP A 81 -12.82 -17.76 11.03
N GLY A 82 -11.55 -18.16 11.03
CA GLY A 82 -10.56 -17.63 10.09
C GLY A 82 -10.86 -17.96 8.63
N LYS A 83 -11.42 -19.14 8.36
CA LYS A 83 -11.79 -19.60 7.00
C LYS A 83 -13.01 -18.85 6.48
N CYS A 84 -14.04 -18.69 7.31
CA CYS A 84 -15.22 -17.90 6.98
C CYS A 84 -14.87 -16.42 6.72
N MET A 85 -14.04 -15.80 7.57
CA MET A 85 -13.62 -14.42 7.36
C MET A 85 -12.77 -14.29 6.07
N ARG A 86 -11.84 -15.22 5.82
CA ARG A 86 -11.09 -15.27 4.56
C ARG A 86 -12.03 -15.36 3.35
N HIS A 87 -13.09 -16.16 3.44
CA HIS A 87 -14.09 -16.29 2.39
C HIS A 87 -14.86 -14.98 2.15
N ILE A 88 -15.27 -14.27 3.21
CA ILE A 88 -15.92 -12.95 3.11
C ILE A 88 -15.00 -11.91 2.44
N LEU A 89 -13.72 -11.88 2.82
CA LEU A 89 -12.73 -11.00 2.18
C LEU A 89 -12.53 -11.37 0.71
N LEU A 90 -12.48 -12.67 0.37
CA LEU A 90 -12.40 -13.14 -1.01
C LEU A 90 -13.60 -12.69 -1.84
N LEU A 91 -14.83 -12.77 -1.31
CA LEU A 91 -16.01 -12.27 -2.02
C LEU A 91 -15.86 -10.78 -2.36
N SER A 92 -15.35 -9.99 -1.42
CA SER A 92 -15.10 -8.56 -1.62
C SER A 92 -13.99 -8.30 -2.63
N TYR A 93 -12.93 -9.11 -2.61
CA TYR A 93 -11.86 -9.06 -3.60
C TYR A 93 -12.37 -9.40 -5.01
N TRP A 94 -13.14 -10.48 -5.16
CA TRP A 94 -13.59 -10.94 -6.47
C TRP A 94 -14.55 -9.96 -7.15
N ASP A 95 -15.32 -9.21 -6.36
CA ASP A 95 -16.19 -8.14 -6.83
C ASP A 95 -15.44 -6.90 -7.33
N LEU A 96 -14.14 -6.75 -7.02
CA LEU A 96 -13.34 -5.62 -7.47
C LEU A 96 -13.10 -5.66 -9.00
N PRO A 97 -13.18 -4.50 -9.69
CA PRO A 97 -12.58 -4.31 -10.99
C PRO A 97 -11.07 -4.65 -11.02
N HIS A 98 -10.58 -5.09 -12.18
CA HIS A 98 -9.19 -5.55 -12.33
C HIS A 98 -8.12 -4.52 -11.88
N HIS A 99 -8.33 -3.23 -12.17
CA HIS A 99 -7.38 -2.18 -11.79
C HIS A 99 -7.32 -1.99 -10.27
N LEU A 100 -8.45 -2.12 -9.55
CA LEU A 100 -8.47 -2.06 -8.09
C LEU A 100 -7.86 -3.30 -7.44
N LYS A 101 -8.07 -4.49 -8.01
CA LYS A 101 -7.35 -5.71 -7.60
C LYS A 101 -5.84 -5.49 -7.66
N THR A 102 -5.36 -4.91 -8.77
CA THR A 102 -3.93 -4.58 -8.95
C THR A 102 -3.44 -3.58 -7.90
N CYS A 103 -4.20 -2.51 -7.63
CA CYS A 103 -3.88 -1.54 -6.58
C CYS A 103 -3.85 -2.15 -5.18
N LEU A 104 -4.78 -3.05 -4.86
CA LEU A 104 -4.85 -3.75 -3.58
C LEU A 104 -3.68 -4.71 -3.41
N LEU A 105 -3.38 -5.55 -4.42
CA LEU A 105 -2.25 -6.49 -4.38
C LEU A 105 -0.90 -5.78 -4.22
N TYR A 106 -0.78 -4.53 -4.71
CA TYR A 106 0.42 -3.72 -4.50
C TYR A 106 0.75 -3.47 -3.04
N LEU A 107 -0.24 -3.52 -2.15
CA LEU A 107 -0.03 -3.30 -0.74
C LEU A 107 0.80 -4.39 -0.05
N HIS A 108 0.97 -5.57 -0.67
CA HIS A 108 1.87 -6.63 -0.21
C HIS A 108 3.31 -6.12 0.05
N ILE A 109 3.75 -5.05 -0.62
CA ILE A 109 5.11 -4.54 -0.42
C ILE A 109 5.34 -3.96 0.98
N TYR A 110 4.29 -3.55 1.69
CA TYR A 110 4.43 -2.89 2.98
C TYR A 110 4.57 -3.92 4.12
N PRO A 111 5.39 -3.65 5.14
CA PRO A 111 5.41 -4.44 6.36
C PRO A 111 4.05 -4.44 7.06
N GLU A 112 3.84 -5.42 7.93
CA GLU A 112 2.72 -5.44 8.86
C GLU A 112 2.73 -4.17 9.75
N ASP A 113 1.54 -3.69 10.12
CA ASP A 113 1.30 -2.48 10.95
C ASP A 113 1.81 -1.13 10.43
N GLU A 114 2.43 -1.09 9.25
CA GLU A 114 3.04 0.11 8.66
C GLU A 114 2.00 1.23 8.42
N TYR A 115 2.35 2.46 8.80
CA TYR A 115 1.57 3.65 8.44
C TYR A 115 1.93 4.09 7.02
N ILE A 116 1.00 3.88 6.09
CA ILE A 116 1.23 4.16 4.67
C ILE A 116 0.72 5.57 4.34
N SER A 117 1.59 6.42 3.79
CA SER A 117 1.14 7.72 3.25
C SER A 117 0.19 7.51 2.07
N CYS A 118 -1.04 8.04 2.17
CA CYS A 118 -2.05 7.88 1.13
C CYS A 118 -1.61 8.55 -0.18
N GLU A 119 -0.95 9.70 -0.09
CA GLU A 119 -0.43 10.43 -1.25
C GLU A 119 0.67 9.65 -1.96
N GLN A 120 1.66 9.15 -1.22
CA GLN A 120 2.75 8.36 -1.80
C GLN A 120 2.22 7.07 -2.44
N LEU A 121 1.27 6.39 -1.80
CA LEU A 121 0.64 5.19 -2.35
C LEU A 121 -0.02 5.45 -3.71
N LYS A 122 -0.82 6.53 -3.82
CA LYS A 122 -1.44 6.94 -5.08
C LYS A 122 -0.39 7.24 -6.15
N LEU A 123 0.66 8.00 -5.83
CA LEU A 123 1.74 8.31 -6.76
C LEU A 123 2.51 7.06 -7.22
N LYS A 124 2.70 6.07 -6.34
CA LYS A 124 3.30 4.78 -6.70
C LYS A 124 2.42 3.97 -7.66
N TRP A 125 1.10 3.93 -7.45
CA TRP A 125 0.18 3.28 -8.40
C TRP A 125 0.21 3.92 -9.78
N ILE A 126 0.34 5.24 -9.84
CA ILE A 126 0.50 6.00 -11.09
C ILE A 126 1.84 5.63 -11.76
N ALA A 127 2.95 5.64 -11.02
CA ALA A 127 4.28 5.31 -11.52
C ALA A 127 4.37 3.85 -12.02
N GLU A 128 3.69 2.92 -11.36
CA GLU A 128 3.55 1.54 -11.83
C GLU A 128 2.72 1.44 -13.12
N GLY A 129 1.77 2.36 -13.31
CA GLY A 129 0.84 2.40 -14.44
C GLY A 129 -0.41 1.55 -14.21
N PHE A 130 -0.88 1.43 -12.96
CA PHE A 130 -2.12 0.70 -12.63
C PHE A 130 -3.38 1.48 -12.96
N ILE A 131 -3.27 2.81 -12.92
CA ILE A 131 -4.41 3.71 -13.07
C ILE A 131 -4.70 3.89 -14.58
N PRO A 132 -5.90 3.49 -15.05
CA PRO A 132 -6.24 3.57 -16.46
C PRO A 132 -6.38 5.03 -16.91
N THR A 133 -5.65 5.43 -17.95
CA THR A 133 -5.69 6.81 -18.48
C THR A 133 -6.77 6.93 -19.56
N GLN A 134 -8.06 6.96 -19.18
CA GLN A 134 -9.14 6.88 -20.18
C GLN A 134 -9.73 8.21 -20.66
N ARG A 135 -9.54 9.34 -19.95
CA ARG A 135 -9.82 10.73 -20.45
C ARG A 135 -9.69 11.85 -19.38
N GLY A 136 -9.34 11.52 -18.13
CA GLY A 136 -9.28 12.46 -17.01
C GLY A 136 -7.87 12.70 -16.44
N ASN A 137 -7.82 13.49 -15.36
CA ASN A 137 -6.61 13.67 -14.57
C ASN A 137 -6.26 12.36 -13.86
N VAL A 138 -5.08 11.81 -14.16
CA VAL A 138 -4.60 10.51 -13.62
C VAL A 138 -4.58 10.51 -12.10
N TYR A 139 -4.32 11.65 -11.45
CA TYR A 139 -4.36 11.77 -10.00
C TYR A 139 -5.78 11.62 -9.44
N GLN A 140 -6.79 12.21 -10.11
CA GLN A 140 -8.19 12.06 -9.70
C GLN A 140 -8.68 10.62 -9.87
N GLU A 141 -8.25 9.94 -10.92
CA GLU A 141 -8.53 8.51 -11.11
C GLU A 141 -7.87 7.66 -10.00
N ALA A 142 -6.63 7.98 -9.62
CA ALA A 142 -5.95 7.34 -8.50
C ALA A 142 -6.66 7.60 -7.15
N GLU A 143 -7.14 8.82 -6.93
CA GLU A 143 -7.95 9.22 -5.79
C GLU A 143 -9.26 8.40 -5.73
N SER A 144 -9.95 8.28 -6.87
CA SER A 144 -11.17 7.48 -6.96
C SER A 144 -10.91 6.01 -6.64
N CYS A 145 -9.82 5.45 -7.18
CA CYS A 145 -9.41 4.08 -6.89
C CYS A 145 -9.14 3.86 -5.40
N PHE A 146 -8.39 4.79 -4.78
CA PHE A 146 -8.08 4.75 -3.36
C PHE A 146 -9.37 4.82 -2.51
N ASN A 147 -10.24 5.78 -2.83
CA ASN A 147 -11.51 5.97 -2.13
C ASN A 147 -12.43 4.75 -2.27
N GLU A 148 -12.43 4.05 -3.40
CA GLU A 148 -13.20 2.82 -3.55
C GLU A 148 -12.69 1.70 -2.63
N LEU A 149 -11.37 1.54 -2.49
CA LEU A 149 -10.78 0.55 -1.58
C LEU A 149 -11.05 0.89 -0.10
N VAL A 150 -10.98 2.18 0.27
CA VAL A 150 -11.40 2.66 1.60
C VAL A 150 -12.89 2.42 1.82
N ASN A 151 -13.72 2.72 0.81
CA ASN A 151 -15.16 2.47 0.87
C ASN A 151 -15.51 0.97 0.94
N ARG A 152 -14.65 0.10 0.46
CA ARG A 152 -14.81 -1.35 0.63
C ARG A 152 -14.26 -1.86 1.96
N SER A 153 -13.73 -0.96 2.79
CA SER A 153 -13.12 -1.27 4.09
C SER A 153 -11.93 -2.24 3.99
N LEU A 154 -11.31 -2.32 2.81
CA LEU A 154 -10.10 -3.09 2.57
C LEU A 154 -8.84 -2.30 2.95
N ILE A 155 -8.97 -0.97 3.01
CA ILE A 155 -7.96 -0.05 3.52
C ILE A 155 -8.62 0.80 4.61
N GLN A 156 -7.94 0.97 5.73
CA GLN A 156 -8.40 1.80 6.84
C GLN A 156 -7.65 3.12 6.85
N LEU A 157 -8.38 4.24 6.85
CA LEU A 157 -7.78 5.55 7.09
C LEU A 157 -7.44 5.73 8.57
N VAL A 158 -6.29 6.34 8.81
CA VAL A 158 -5.82 6.69 10.16
C VAL A 158 -5.47 8.16 10.17
N ASP A 159 -6.14 8.90 11.05
CA ASP A 159 -5.81 10.30 11.31
C ASP A 159 -4.52 10.34 12.13
N ALA A 160 -3.40 10.65 11.49
CA ALA A 160 -2.18 11.01 12.20
C ALA A 160 -2.14 12.53 12.35
N HIS A 161 -2.07 13.02 13.60
CA HIS A 161 -1.61 14.39 13.83
C HIS A 161 -0.12 14.42 13.46
N VAL A 162 0.25 15.25 12.49
CA VAL A 162 1.65 15.62 12.27
C VAL A 162 1.79 17.10 12.56
N ASP A 163 2.74 17.42 13.42
CA ASP A 163 3.08 18.78 13.80
C ASP A 163 3.46 19.64 12.59
N HIS A 164 2.94 20.87 12.61
CA HIS A 164 3.36 22.09 11.90
C HIS A 164 3.36 22.18 10.35
N ASP A 165 3.30 21.10 9.57
CA ASP A 165 3.47 21.21 8.10
C ASP A 165 2.28 20.80 7.20
N GLY A 166 1.15 20.37 7.75
CA GLY A 166 -0.11 20.14 7.00
C GLY A 166 -0.73 18.77 7.22
N PHE A 167 -1.97 18.58 6.73
CA PHE A 167 -2.74 17.33 6.87
C PHE A 167 -2.17 16.22 5.97
N ALA A 168 -1.22 15.43 6.46
CA ALA A 168 -0.84 14.17 5.81
C ALA A 168 -1.82 13.06 6.23
N GLN A 169 -2.58 12.52 5.28
CA GLN A 169 -3.46 11.37 5.52
C GLN A 169 -2.68 10.07 5.42
N TYR A 170 -2.82 9.20 6.42
CA TYR A 170 -2.23 7.87 6.45
C TYR A 170 -3.30 6.80 6.38
N CYS A 171 -2.92 5.64 5.88
CA CYS A 171 -3.76 4.46 5.90
C CYS A 171 -3.01 3.25 6.45
N ARG A 172 -3.79 2.26 6.87
CA ARG A 172 -3.36 0.96 7.34
C ARG A 172 -4.20 -0.13 6.72
N ILE A 173 -3.69 -1.35 6.80
CA ILE A 173 -4.35 -2.55 6.32
C ILE A 173 -4.56 -3.42 7.52
N HIS A 174 -5.78 -3.95 7.66
CA HIS A 174 -6.06 -4.90 8.72
C HIS A 174 -5.34 -6.23 8.43
N ASP A 175 -4.78 -6.88 9.46
CA ASP A 175 -3.94 -8.09 9.33
C ASP A 175 -4.58 -9.19 8.48
N MET A 176 -5.86 -9.52 8.70
CA MET A 176 -6.57 -10.51 7.88
C MET A 176 -6.71 -10.14 6.40
N VAL A 177 -6.78 -8.84 6.09
CA VAL A 177 -6.78 -8.34 4.70
C VAL A 177 -5.38 -8.44 4.12
N LEU A 178 -4.34 -8.11 4.92
CA LEU A 178 -2.95 -8.27 4.52
C LEU A 178 -2.61 -9.75 4.23
N ASP A 179 -3.03 -10.67 5.08
CA ASP A 179 -2.89 -12.12 4.89
C ASP A 179 -3.52 -12.61 3.58
N LEU A 180 -4.72 -12.10 3.28
CA LEU A 180 -5.38 -12.39 2.00
C LEU A 180 -4.56 -11.84 0.83
N ILE A 181 -4.09 -10.60 0.92
CA ILE A 181 -3.30 -9.93 -0.12
C ILE A 181 -1.99 -10.70 -0.37
N ILE A 182 -1.29 -11.11 0.67
CA ILE A 182 -0.05 -11.92 0.59
C ILE A 182 -0.35 -13.22 -0.16
N SER A 183 -1.37 -13.96 0.29
CA SER A 183 -1.75 -15.23 -0.33
C SER A 183 -2.10 -15.09 -1.81
N LEU A 184 -2.91 -14.10 -2.18
CA LEU A 184 -3.28 -13.86 -3.58
C LEU A 184 -2.08 -13.38 -4.42
N SER A 185 -1.22 -12.55 -3.83
CA SER A 185 0.00 -12.08 -4.48
C SER A 185 0.95 -13.23 -4.79
N ASP A 186 1.09 -14.19 -3.88
CA ASP A 186 1.95 -15.36 -4.07
C ASP A 186 1.42 -16.30 -5.16
N GLU A 187 0.11 -16.53 -5.19
CA GLU A 187 -0.57 -17.31 -6.24
C GLU A 187 -0.39 -16.68 -7.63
N GLU A 188 -0.50 -15.35 -7.74
CA GLU A 188 -0.35 -14.63 -9.00
C GLU A 188 1.10 -14.24 -9.34
N ASN A 189 2.06 -14.52 -8.44
CA ASN A 189 3.43 -14.03 -8.49
C ASN A 189 3.49 -12.52 -8.77
N PHE A 190 2.70 -11.76 -8.01
CA PHE A 190 2.48 -10.32 -8.19
C PHE A 190 3.62 -9.48 -7.59
N ALA A 191 3.97 -9.76 -6.33
CA ALA A 191 5.03 -9.13 -5.57
C ALA A 191 5.70 -10.13 -4.63
N THR A 192 6.95 -9.86 -4.25
CA THR A 192 7.74 -10.69 -3.33
C THR A 192 8.26 -9.81 -2.21
N ALA A 193 7.86 -10.10 -0.97
CA ALA A 193 8.42 -9.50 0.23
C ALA A 193 9.47 -10.43 0.85
N LEU A 194 10.63 -9.90 1.23
CA LEU A 194 11.72 -10.66 1.83
C LEU A 194 11.96 -10.15 3.26
N ASN A 195 11.73 -11.02 4.24
CA ASN A 195 11.76 -10.73 5.67
C ASN A 195 12.95 -11.36 6.43
N GLY A 196 14.00 -11.80 5.71
CA GLY A 196 15.25 -12.28 6.30
C GLY A 196 15.89 -13.45 5.54
N VAL A 197 15.28 -14.64 5.64
CA VAL A 197 15.87 -15.89 5.09
C VAL A 197 15.12 -16.31 3.83
N CYS A 198 15.75 -16.10 2.68
CA CYS A 198 15.28 -16.63 1.40
C CYS A 198 16.42 -17.37 0.69
N ASN A 199 16.28 -18.69 0.55
CA ASN A 199 17.28 -19.54 -0.11
C ASN A 199 17.08 -19.63 -1.64
N SER A 200 15.88 -19.31 -2.12
CA SER A 200 15.53 -19.35 -3.54
C SER A 200 14.51 -18.26 -3.88
N LEU A 201 14.85 -17.41 -4.83
CA LEU A 201 13.93 -16.42 -5.38
C LEU A 201 13.13 -17.02 -6.55
N PRO A 202 11.86 -16.64 -6.72
CA PRO A 202 11.12 -16.95 -7.94
C PRO A 202 11.91 -16.52 -9.19
N SER A 203 11.79 -17.30 -10.27
CA SER A 203 12.51 -17.05 -11.54
C SER A 203 12.14 -15.70 -12.18
N LYS A 204 11.00 -15.12 -11.80
CA LYS A 204 10.51 -13.83 -12.28
C LYS A 204 9.90 -13.03 -11.14
N ILE A 205 10.58 -11.96 -10.73
CA ILE A 205 10.08 -11.00 -9.75
C ILE A 205 9.80 -9.67 -10.45
N ARG A 206 8.57 -9.16 -10.31
CA ARG A 206 8.18 -7.85 -10.85
C ARG A 206 8.26 -6.75 -9.79
N ARG A 207 7.96 -7.07 -8.54
CA ARG A 207 7.95 -6.13 -7.42
C ARG A 207 8.61 -6.78 -6.23
N LEU A 208 9.60 -6.11 -5.69
CA LEU A 208 10.43 -6.63 -4.64
C LEU A 208 10.35 -5.67 -3.46
N SER A 209 10.04 -6.20 -2.29
CA SER A 209 10.13 -5.49 -1.03
C SER A 209 11.16 -6.16 -0.13
N LEU A 210 12.15 -5.40 0.32
CA LEU A 210 13.05 -5.80 1.39
C LEU A 210 12.50 -5.26 2.70
N GLN A 211 12.12 -6.15 3.60
CA GLN A 211 11.58 -5.79 4.91
C GLN A 211 12.53 -6.36 5.96
N SER A 212 13.30 -5.50 6.62
CA SER A 212 14.22 -5.97 7.65
C SER A 212 13.56 -6.05 9.02
N SER A 213 13.65 -7.21 9.65
CA SER A 213 13.28 -7.46 11.05
C SER A 213 14.48 -7.63 11.99
N GLY A 214 15.70 -7.33 11.54
CA GLY A 214 16.93 -7.48 12.35
C GLY A 214 17.62 -8.86 12.29
N LEU A 215 17.19 -9.77 11.40
CA LEU A 215 17.87 -11.06 11.13
C LEU A 215 18.86 -10.95 9.95
N GLU A 216 19.92 -11.77 9.95
CA GLU A 216 20.98 -11.73 8.92
C GLU A 216 20.43 -11.96 7.49
N GLN A 217 20.38 -10.90 6.69
CA GLN A 217 19.84 -10.90 5.31
C GLN A 217 20.81 -11.42 4.24
N LYS A 218 21.94 -12.03 4.63
CA LYS A 218 23.03 -12.39 3.70
C LYS A 218 22.56 -13.28 2.54
N GLY A 219 21.60 -14.18 2.79
CA GLY A 219 21.03 -15.07 1.76
C GLY A 219 20.18 -14.34 0.72
N ALA A 220 19.25 -13.48 1.17
CA ALA A 220 18.32 -12.74 0.32
C ALA A 220 19.03 -11.76 -0.62
N ILE A 221 19.96 -10.97 -0.10
CA ILE A 221 20.73 -9.97 -0.88
C ILE A 221 21.61 -10.66 -1.94
N HIS A 222 22.22 -11.78 -1.56
CA HIS A 222 23.03 -12.57 -2.47
C HIS A 222 22.18 -13.22 -3.58
N ALA A 223 20.98 -13.70 -3.26
CA ALA A 223 20.04 -14.23 -4.25
C ALA A 223 19.59 -13.14 -5.25
N ILE A 224 19.32 -11.92 -4.78
CA ILE A 224 18.98 -10.77 -5.65
C ILE A 224 20.13 -10.44 -6.59
N THR A 225 21.35 -10.32 -6.04
CA THR A 225 22.54 -9.90 -6.81
C THR A 225 22.91 -10.92 -7.89
N ARG A 226 22.64 -12.21 -7.65
CA ARG A 226 22.91 -13.30 -8.61
C ARG A 226 21.84 -13.42 -9.70
N SER A 227 20.65 -12.87 -9.48
CA SER A 227 19.50 -13.04 -10.35
C SER A 227 19.33 -11.81 -11.26
N LYS A 228 19.29 -12.01 -12.59
CA LYS A 228 18.95 -10.94 -13.56
C LYS A 228 17.46 -10.61 -13.50
N LEU A 229 17.02 -10.05 -12.38
CA LEU A 229 15.61 -9.81 -12.10
C LEU A 229 15.10 -8.61 -12.91
N HIS A 230 13.95 -8.82 -13.57
CA HIS A 230 13.25 -7.75 -14.29
C HIS A 230 12.29 -7.02 -13.33
N VAL A 231 12.86 -6.37 -12.32
CA VAL A 231 12.10 -5.67 -11.28
C VAL A 231 11.62 -4.32 -11.80
N ARG A 232 10.33 -4.04 -11.59
CA ARG A 232 9.65 -2.76 -11.87
C ARG A 232 9.46 -1.91 -10.63
N SER A 233 9.33 -2.52 -9.45
CA SER A 233 9.31 -1.79 -8.18
C SER A 233 10.25 -2.42 -7.17
N PHE A 234 11.07 -1.60 -6.55
CA PHE A 234 11.96 -2.01 -5.48
C PHE A 234 11.74 -1.09 -4.27
N ASN A 235 11.29 -1.67 -3.16
CA ASN A 235 11.02 -0.96 -1.91
C ASN A 235 11.90 -1.53 -0.81
N VAL A 236 12.42 -0.68 0.07
CA VAL A 236 13.27 -1.10 1.19
C VAL A 236 12.79 -0.48 2.49
N PHE A 237 12.41 -1.32 3.44
CA PHE A 237 11.95 -0.99 4.78
C PHE A 237 12.93 -1.52 5.83
N GLY A 238 13.20 -0.73 6.88
CA GLY A 238 14.06 -1.13 7.99
C GLY A 238 15.58 -1.07 7.69
N GLU A 239 16.38 -1.81 8.46
CA GLU A 239 17.85 -1.83 8.36
C GLU A 239 18.38 -2.92 7.41
N THR A 240 19.17 -2.56 6.40
CA THR A 240 19.87 -3.54 5.55
C THR A 240 21.37 -3.41 5.71
N GLU A 241 22.05 -4.45 6.24
CA GLU A 241 23.52 -4.46 6.45
C GLU A 241 24.32 -4.41 5.14
N LYS A 242 23.75 -4.95 4.05
CA LYS A 242 24.36 -4.96 2.72
C LYS A 242 23.35 -4.53 1.68
N ILE A 243 23.81 -3.72 0.74
CA ILE A 243 22.95 -3.14 -0.28
C ILE A 243 23.15 -3.93 -1.57
N PRO A 244 22.08 -4.46 -2.19
CA PRO A 244 22.20 -5.13 -3.47
C PRO A 244 22.72 -4.11 -4.49
N LEU A 245 23.74 -4.47 -5.27
CA LEU A 245 24.23 -3.64 -6.36
C LEU A 245 23.11 -3.50 -7.40
N LEU A 246 22.44 -2.35 -7.40
CA LEU A 246 21.26 -2.09 -8.22
C LEU A 246 21.56 -1.94 -9.73
N VAL A 247 22.79 -2.23 -10.17
CA VAL A 247 23.36 -1.82 -11.46
C VAL A 247 22.59 -2.34 -12.68
N ASP A 248 21.72 -3.34 -12.52
CA ASP A 248 21.02 -4.01 -13.63
C ASP A 248 19.49 -3.80 -13.69
N PHE A 249 18.88 -2.97 -12.84
CA PHE A 249 17.43 -2.73 -12.85
C PHE A 249 16.96 -1.77 -13.96
N ARG A 250 17.14 -2.16 -15.23
CA ARG A 250 16.78 -1.33 -16.40
C ARG A 250 15.27 -1.08 -16.57
N SER A 251 14.43 -1.91 -15.92
CA SER A 251 12.97 -1.82 -15.99
C SER A 251 12.34 -1.17 -14.76
N LEU A 252 13.14 -0.64 -13.84
CA LEU A 252 12.65 -0.06 -12.58
C LEU A 252 11.83 1.20 -12.86
N ARG A 253 10.63 1.26 -12.30
CA ARG A 253 9.70 2.39 -12.34
C ARG A 253 9.51 3.03 -10.98
N VAL A 254 9.49 2.23 -9.92
CA VAL A 254 9.38 2.69 -8.54
C VAL A 254 10.62 2.24 -7.78
N PHE A 255 11.33 3.19 -7.19
CA PHE A 255 12.39 2.93 -6.24
C PHE A 255 12.13 3.74 -4.98
N ASP A 256 11.96 3.06 -3.85
CA ASP A 256 11.67 3.73 -2.58
C ASP A 256 12.48 3.11 -1.43
N ILE A 257 13.15 3.97 -0.68
CA ILE A 257 13.96 3.57 0.48
C ILE A 257 13.49 4.32 1.74
N CYS A 258 12.81 3.58 2.62
CA CYS A 258 12.11 4.09 3.80
C CYS A 258 12.73 3.65 5.13
N GLY A 259 12.97 4.60 6.04
CA GLY A 259 13.22 4.32 7.47
C GLY A 259 14.35 5.15 8.08
N ASP A 260 14.37 5.26 9.41
CA ASP A 260 15.16 6.28 10.12
C ASP A 260 16.66 6.00 10.29
N TYR A 261 17.13 4.82 9.89
CA TYR A 261 18.48 4.35 10.19
C TYR A 261 19.54 4.77 9.15
N SER A 262 20.80 4.91 9.60
CA SER A 262 21.90 5.55 8.88
C SER A 262 22.73 4.64 7.97
N SER A 263 22.33 3.38 7.76
CA SER A 263 23.10 2.42 6.95
C SER A 263 23.20 2.81 5.47
N TRP A 264 22.20 3.52 4.96
CA TRP A 264 22.20 4.06 3.60
C TRP A 264 22.99 5.36 3.51
N LYS A 265 24.10 5.32 2.77
CA LYS A 265 24.97 6.47 2.44
C LYS A 265 24.90 6.87 0.96
N ASN A 266 25.42 8.06 0.62
CA ASN A 266 25.47 8.62 -0.73
C ASN A 266 26.04 7.66 -1.79
N GLU A 267 27.03 6.84 -1.44
CA GLU A 267 27.66 5.88 -2.37
C GLU A 267 26.69 4.84 -2.95
N HIS A 268 25.60 4.54 -2.23
CA HIS A 268 24.61 3.54 -2.65
C HIS A 268 23.69 4.05 -3.75
N ILE A 269 23.49 5.37 -3.80
CA ILE A 269 22.68 6.01 -4.84
C ILE A 269 23.53 6.59 -5.97
N ARG A 270 24.87 6.44 -5.94
CA ARG A 270 25.78 7.03 -6.95
C ARG A 270 25.43 6.70 -8.40
N ASN A 271 24.75 5.58 -8.65
CA ASN A 271 24.39 5.08 -9.98
C ASN A 271 22.89 5.19 -10.31
N ILE A 272 22.10 5.96 -9.55
CA ILE A 272 20.64 6.07 -9.79
C ILE A 272 20.31 6.51 -11.22
N GLY A 273 21.16 7.31 -11.85
CA GLY A 273 20.98 7.74 -13.25
C GLY A 273 20.97 6.59 -14.28
N GLY A 274 21.25 5.35 -13.89
CA GLY A 274 21.11 4.16 -14.73
C GLY A 274 19.66 3.64 -14.86
N PHE A 275 18.72 4.10 -14.01
CA PHE A 275 17.33 3.64 -14.01
C PHE A 275 16.49 4.41 -15.03
N CYS A 276 16.75 4.19 -16.33
CA CYS A 276 16.14 4.98 -17.41
C CYS A 276 14.60 4.95 -17.45
N GLN A 277 13.96 3.95 -16.84
CA GLN A 277 12.50 3.82 -16.79
C GLN A 277 11.88 4.33 -15.47
N LEU A 278 12.69 4.88 -14.56
CA LEU A 278 12.23 5.29 -13.24
C LEU A 278 11.24 6.44 -13.35
N ARG A 279 10.14 6.33 -12.62
CA ARG A 279 9.04 7.31 -12.55
C ARG A 279 8.81 7.83 -11.13
N TYR A 280 9.03 7.01 -10.11
CA TYR A 280 8.99 7.39 -8.70
C TYR A 280 10.32 7.10 -8.04
N LEU A 281 10.90 8.10 -7.38
CA LEU A 281 12.07 7.97 -6.51
C LEU A 281 11.74 8.55 -5.13
N GLY A 282 11.66 7.68 -4.13
CA GLY A 282 11.55 8.04 -2.72
C GLY A 282 12.86 7.79 -1.99
N ILE A 283 13.40 8.80 -1.32
CA ILE A 283 14.60 8.73 -0.50
C ILE A 283 14.27 9.31 0.87
N HIS A 284 13.97 8.44 1.82
CA HIS A 284 13.57 8.80 3.17
C HIS A 284 14.61 8.31 4.19
N ARG A 285 15.89 8.62 3.92
CA ARG A 285 17.05 8.14 4.69
C ARG A 285 17.95 9.30 5.11
N ARG A 286 18.16 9.45 6.42
CA ARG A 286 19.01 10.50 7.01
C ARG A 286 20.49 10.35 6.66
N GLY A 287 20.96 9.14 6.37
CA GLY A 287 22.34 8.88 5.94
C GLY A 287 22.66 9.34 4.51
N ILE A 288 21.64 9.68 3.72
CA ILE A 288 21.79 10.27 2.40
C ILE A 288 21.70 11.78 2.52
N THR A 289 22.81 12.45 2.22
CA THR A 289 23.00 13.90 2.39
C THR A 289 23.17 14.64 1.06
N GLU A 290 23.40 13.92 -0.04
CA GLU A 290 23.54 14.53 -1.37
C GLU A 290 22.91 13.65 -2.45
N LEU A 291 22.39 14.29 -3.50
CA LEU A 291 21.98 13.59 -4.73
C LEU A 291 23.10 13.68 -5.77
N PRO A 292 23.39 12.59 -6.49
CA PRO A 292 24.39 12.60 -7.56
C PRO A 292 23.93 13.43 -8.77
N GLU A 293 24.86 14.10 -9.44
CA GLU A 293 24.61 14.87 -10.68
C GLU A 293 24.09 14.01 -11.85
N ASN A 294 24.20 12.68 -11.77
CA ASN A 294 23.61 11.82 -12.79
C ASN A 294 22.09 11.64 -12.64
N ILE A 295 21.45 12.20 -11.60
CA ILE A 295 19.99 12.21 -11.46
C ILE A 295 19.32 12.84 -12.67
N GLY A 296 19.94 13.87 -13.28
CA GLY A 296 19.43 14.50 -14.49
C GLY A 296 19.33 13.58 -15.72
N LYS A 297 19.81 12.33 -15.65
CA LYS A 297 19.60 11.30 -16.69
C LYS A 297 18.23 10.62 -16.59
N LEU A 298 17.49 10.80 -15.49
CA LEU A 298 16.19 10.16 -15.25
C LEU A 298 15.06 10.88 -16.00
N GLN A 299 15.06 10.78 -17.33
CA GLN A 299 14.13 11.51 -18.21
C GLN A 299 12.66 11.09 -18.08
N ASN A 300 12.36 10.01 -17.35
CA ASN A 300 11.02 9.53 -17.08
C ASN A 300 10.54 9.80 -15.64
N LEU A 301 11.36 10.45 -14.81
CA LEU A 301 11.01 10.68 -13.41
C LEU A 301 9.84 11.67 -13.32
N GLU A 302 8.77 11.24 -12.66
CA GLU A 302 7.52 11.98 -12.46
C GLU A 302 7.42 12.48 -11.00
N THR A 303 7.91 11.69 -10.04
CA THR A 303 7.91 12.03 -8.62
C THR A 303 9.30 11.84 -8.02
N LEU A 304 9.77 12.87 -7.32
CA LEU A 304 10.95 12.85 -6.47
C LEU A 304 10.56 13.25 -5.05
N ASP A 305 10.64 12.31 -4.11
CA ASP A 305 10.33 12.53 -2.70
C ASP A 305 11.58 12.35 -1.85
N LEU A 306 12.02 13.43 -1.21
CA LEU A 306 13.25 13.52 -0.42
C LEU A 306 12.95 13.80 1.07
N ARG A 307 11.68 13.74 1.48
CA ARG A 307 11.29 13.99 2.88
C ARG A 307 11.94 12.97 3.82
N GLY A 308 12.39 13.38 4.99
CA GLY A 308 13.12 12.51 5.92
C GLY A 308 14.57 12.19 5.51
N SER A 309 15.08 12.80 4.44
CA SER A 309 16.50 12.80 4.09
C SER A 309 17.21 14.07 4.58
N TYR A 310 18.53 14.06 4.63
CA TYR A 310 19.33 15.24 4.98
C TYR A 310 19.95 15.90 3.74
N ILE A 311 19.26 15.82 2.59
CA ILE A 311 19.69 16.45 1.35
C ILE A 311 19.48 17.96 1.44
N GLY A 312 20.55 18.69 1.73
CA GLY A 312 20.50 20.15 1.88
C GLY A 312 20.52 20.94 0.57
N LYS A 313 20.97 20.34 -0.53
CA LYS A 313 21.06 21.00 -1.84
C LYS A 313 20.75 20.03 -2.97
N LEU A 314 19.92 20.49 -3.91
CA LEU A 314 19.63 19.76 -5.13
C LEU A 314 20.72 20.03 -6.20
N PRO A 315 21.17 19.00 -6.94
CA PRO A 315 22.17 19.15 -7.98
C PRO A 315 21.65 19.99 -9.14
N SER A 316 22.55 20.69 -9.82
CA SER A 316 22.18 21.60 -10.92
C SER A 316 21.45 20.88 -12.07
N THR A 317 21.76 19.60 -12.26
CA THR A 317 21.18 18.71 -13.26
C THR A 317 19.71 18.33 -13.00
N ILE A 318 19.14 18.65 -11.82
CA ILE A 318 17.71 18.40 -11.56
C ILE A 318 16.80 19.12 -12.56
N THR A 319 17.26 20.25 -13.10
CA THR A 319 16.60 21.03 -14.15
C THR A 319 16.42 20.26 -15.47
N ARG A 320 17.11 19.13 -15.65
CA ARG A 320 16.99 18.26 -16.82
C ARG A 320 15.85 17.24 -16.72
N LEU A 321 15.16 17.16 -15.59
CA LEU A 321 14.06 16.23 -15.36
C LEU A 321 12.75 16.77 -15.96
N GLN A 322 12.58 16.61 -17.27
CA GLN A 322 11.49 17.23 -18.01
C GLN A 322 10.07 16.74 -17.65
N LYS A 323 9.96 15.55 -17.04
CA LYS A 323 8.67 14.96 -16.65
C LYS A 323 8.36 15.07 -15.16
N LEU A 324 9.23 15.72 -14.38
CA LEU A 324 9.05 15.83 -12.94
C LEU A 324 7.82 16.70 -12.65
N ALA A 325 6.79 16.09 -12.06
CA ALA A 325 5.54 16.74 -11.68
C ALA A 325 5.46 16.99 -10.18
N HIS A 326 6.08 16.13 -9.37
CA HIS A 326 6.05 16.21 -7.91
C HIS A 326 7.47 16.22 -7.34
N LEU A 327 7.81 17.28 -6.60
CA LEU A 327 9.04 17.39 -5.84
C LEU A 327 8.68 17.64 -4.37
N PHE A 328 8.95 16.66 -3.52
CA PHE A 328 8.78 16.79 -2.08
C PHE A 328 10.16 16.89 -1.43
N VAL A 329 10.37 17.93 -0.66
CA VAL A 329 11.56 18.16 0.14
C VAL A 329 11.11 18.55 1.53
N ASP A 330 11.88 18.19 2.55
CA ASP A 330 11.64 18.74 3.88
C ASP A 330 11.79 20.25 3.82
N ARG A 331 11.00 20.97 4.63
CA ARG A 331 11.29 22.38 4.85
C ARG A 331 12.72 22.47 5.36
N PRO A 332 13.55 23.40 4.84
CA PRO A 332 14.85 23.61 5.41
C PRO A 332 14.64 23.86 6.89
N GLN A 333 15.17 22.98 7.74
CA GLN A 333 15.40 23.37 9.12
C GLN A 333 16.27 24.61 8.99
N LEU A 334 15.71 25.77 9.30
CA LEU A 334 16.48 26.97 9.54
C LEU A 334 17.43 26.60 10.66
N CYS A 335 18.62 26.12 10.29
CA CYS A 335 19.76 26.16 11.17
C CYS A 335 19.87 27.62 11.57
N VAL A 336 19.41 27.93 12.78
CA VAL A 336 19.65 29.19 13.45
C VAL A 336 21.13 29.21 13.79
N PHE A 337 21.95 29.45 12.77
CA PHE A 337 23.28 30.03 12.89
C PHE A 337 23.23 31.39 12.21
N CYS A 338 22.33 32.25 12.69
CA CYS A 338 22.49 33.68 12.52
C CYS A 338 23.54 34.17 13.53
N THR A 339 24.70 34.55 12.98
CA THR A 339 25.48 35.73 13.36
C THR A 339 25.96 35.86 14.81
N TYR A 340 27.23 35.52 15.04
CA TYR A 340 28.16 36.45 15.72
C TYR A 340 29.48 36.47 14.95
N ALA A 341 29.55 37.40 13.99
CA ALA A 341 30.79 37.89 13.43
C ALA A 341 30.59 39.39 13.16
N SER A 342 30.89 40.18 14.20
CA SER A 342 31.31 41.57 14.12
C SER A 342 32.04 41.89 15.40
#